data_AF-A0A7W4ADS7-F1
#
_entry.id   AF-A0A7W4ADS7-F1
#
_cell.length_a   1.000
_cell.length_b   1.000
_cell.length_c   1.000
_cell.angle_alpha   90.00
_cell.angle_beta   90.00
_cell.angle_gamma   90.00
#
_symmetry.space_group_name_H-M   'P 1'
#
loop_
_entity.id
_entity.type
_entity.pdbx_description
1 polymer ?
#
loop_
_entity_poly.entity_id
_entity_poly.type
_entity_poly.pdbx_seq_one_letter_code
_entity_poly.pdbx_strand_id
1 'polypeptide(L)'
;MKIVFFTALFFHFGAIFFSFDNGFLTNIKLETIIVSSVDLLLGFLVLYFVLQRFKGVKYQFAELYEESYLPVIERLKPVIFLLLLWSAFLAFQSYSLIGAGILRHQLLKEYDAGGLDYMILSGFFKLLVPFVYCFRSSLNLKVMSLLGLIMVIIITASRSELRYVIHFFLILMIFNQGREGSVRLIKFTLMAFLMIAFAILSTSLIQNRPISDGVNAIFDIVRNVFTYRAYGYYLGEVAMQNSFYLDKLFFPFGGYISEFFMKNITNITVPIDSAYVGGLHELGTSPSTGRPYLANVVYPWWSWFVGVFGFLGLIVKAIYIYILLYMILLRKMIFTLVMLLSFVLLGTAVSHPFMTLTHVFSFFVAVVFDFVIYYLSSRKFLLKGKT
;
A
#
# COMPACT_ATOMS: atom_id res chain seq x y z
N MET A 1 -1.37 -18.23 4.34
CA MET A 1 -2.56 -18.10 3.48
C MET A 1 -3.80 -17.85 4.33
N LYS A 2 -4.23 -18.79 5.19
CA LYS A 2 -5.41 -18.63 6.07
C LYS A 2 -5.48 -17.27 6.78
N ILE A 3 -4.40 -16.83 7.44
CA ILE A 3 -4.38 -15.55 8.18
C ILE A 3 -4.71 -14.36 7.27
N VAL A 4 -4.06 -14.24 6.10
CA VAL A 4 -4.34 -13.13 5.17
C VAL A 4 -5.79 -13.16 4.66
N PHE A 5 -6.32 -14.35 4.38
CA PHE A 5 -7.72 -14.50 3.98
C PHE A 5 -8.67 -14.04 5.09
N PHE A 6 -8.47 -14.51 6.33
CA PHE A 6 -9.26 -14.08 7.47
C PHE A 6 -9.13 -12.58 7.74
N THR A 7 -7.92 -12.02 7.64
CA THR A 7 -7.69 -10.58 7.80
C THR A 7 -8.41 -9.77 6.71
N ALA A 8 -8.33 -10.18 5.45
CA ALA A 8 -9.02 -9.52 4.35
C ALA A 8 -10.55 -9.58 4.51
N LEU A 9 -11.09 -10.75 4.89
CA LEU A 9 -12.53 -10.91 5.18
C LEU A 9 -12.97 -10.09 6.40
N PHE A 10 -12.20 -10.13 7.49
CA PHE A 10 -12.45 -9.33 8.69
C PHE A 10 -12.53 -7.84 8.36
N PHE A 11 -11.57 -7.34 7.57
CA PHE A 11 -11.59 -5.96 7.13
C PHE A 11 -12.75 -5.63 6.18
N HIS A 12 -13.12 -6.56 5.30
CA HIS A 12 -14.23 -6.40 4.37
C HIS A 12 -15.58 -6.32 5.08
N PHE A 13 -15.88 -7.31 5.93
CA PHE A 13 -17.12 -7.36 6.70
C PHE A 13 -17.22 -6.22 7.72
N GLY A 14 -16.11 -5.88 8.38
CA GLY A 14 -16.08 -4.71 9.26
C GLY A 14 -16.37 -3.42 8.50
N ALA A 15 -15.79 -3.21 7.31
CA ALA A 15 -16.11 -2.03 6.50
C ALA A 15 -17.59 -1.97 6.10
N ILE A 16 -18.21 -3.12 5.76
CA ILE A 16 -19.65 -3.20 5.47
C ILE A 16 -20.47 -2.85 6.72
N PHE A 17 -20.17 -3.46 7.86
CA PHE A 17 -20.87 -3.18 9.12
C PHE A 17 -20.82 -1.70 9.47
N PHE A 18 -19.64 -1.09 9.42
CA PHE A 18 -19.46 0.32 9.74
C PHE A 18 -20.03 1.27 8.68
N SER A 19 -20.44 0.78 7.51
CA SER A 19 -20.98 1.62 6.44
C SER A 19 -22.47 1.96 6.56
N PHE A 20 -23.23 1.17 7.31
CA PHE A 20 -24.68 1.37 7.46
C PHE A 20 -25.07 2.19 8.70
N ASP A 21 -24.21 2.26 9.72
CA ASP A 21 -24.67 2.65 11.06
C ASP A 21 -23.74 3.65 11.79
N ASN A 22 -23.19 4.65 11.05
CA ASN A 22 -22.23 5.60 11.61
C ASN A 22 -22.42 7.08 11.22
N GLY A 23 -23.62 7.52 10.80
CA GLY A 23 -23.85 8.95 10.49
C GLY A 23 -23.41 9.37 9.08
N PHE A 24 -23.42 8.42 8.13
CA PHE A 24 -23.30 8.72 6.70
C PHE A 24 -24.62 9.31 6.15
N LEU A 25 -24.53 10.28 5.23
CA LEU A 25 -25.68 10.97 4.63
C LEU A 25 -26.46 10.09 3.64
N THR A 26 -25.75 9.16 2.98
CA THR A 26 -26.32 8.28 1.96
C THR A 26 -25.96 6.85 2.29
N ASN A 27 -26.89 5.92 2.02
CA ASN A 27 -26.61 4.50 2.15
C ASN A 27 -25.87 4.01 0.90
N ILE A 28 -24.85 3.18 1.08
CA ILE A 28 -24.16 2.51 -0.04
C ILE A 28 -25.16 1.60 -0.75
N LYS A 29 -25.12 1.59 -2.09
CA LYS A 29 -25.95 0.68 -2.87
C LYS A 29 -25.53 -0.77 -2.61
N LEU A 30 -26.51 -1.65 -2.44
CA LEU A 30 -26.27 -3.09 -2.27
C LEU A 30 -25.42 -3.67 -3.40
N GLU A 31 -25.63 -3.19 -4.63
CA GLU A 31 -24.84 -3.53 -5.81
C GLU A 31 -23.33 -3.30 -5.59
N THR A 32 -22.95 -2.13 -5.09
CA THR A 32 -21.55 -1.76 -4.78
C THR A 32 -20.92 -2.76 -3.80
N ILE A 33 -21.67 -3.19 -2.78
CA ILE A 33 -21.21 -4.15 -1.78
C ILE A 33 -21.03 -5.55 -2.41
N ILE A 34 -21.98 -5.98 -3.24
CA ILE A 34 -21.92 -7.25 -3.96
C ILE A 34 -20.70 -7.27 -4.89
N VAL A 35 -20.53 -6.23 -5.72
CA VAL A 35 -19.41 -6.09 -6.66
C VAL A 35 -18.07 -6.15 -5.93
N SER A 36 -17.91 -5.38 -4.86
CA SER A 36 -16.67 -5.41 -4.08
C SER A 36 -16.42 -6.75 -3.39
N SER A 37 -17.48 -7.46 -2.98
CA SER A 37 -17.36 -8.80 -2.37
C SER A 37 -16.94 -9.84 -3.41
N VAL A 38 -17.52 -9.78 -4.61
CA VAL A 38 -17.13 -10.64 -5.74
C VAL A 38 -15.69 -10.36 -6.16
N ASP A 39 -15.27 -9.09 -6.21
CA ASP A 39 -13.88 -8.72 -6.51
C ASP A 39 -12.87 -9.32 -5.51
N LEU A 40 -13.20 -9.32 -4.22
CA LEU A 40 -12.37 -9.95 -3.19
C LEU A 40 -12.26 -11.47 -3.40
N LEU A 41 -13.39 -12.14 -3.69
CA LEU A 41 -13.40 -13.57 -3.99
C LEU A 41 -12.60 -13.91 -5.25
N LEU A 42 -12.71 -13.09 -6.30
CA LEU A 42 -11.91 -13.24 -7.52
C LEU A 42 -10.42 -13.01 -7.24
N GLY A 43 -10.06 -12.04 -6.39
CA GLY A 43 -8.68 -11.82 -5.94
C GLY A 43 -8.09 -13.06 -5.25
N PHE A 44 -8.89 -13.70 -4.38
CA PHE A 44 -8.52 -14.98 -3.76
C PHE A 44 -8.38 -16.12 -4.76
N LEU A 45 -9.29 -16.21 -5.73
CA LEU A 45 -9.27 -17.22 -6.78
C LEU A 45 -8.04 -17.08 -7.68
N VAL A 46 -7.73 -15.86 -8.11
CA VAL A 46 -6.52 -15.55 -8.89
C VAL A 46 -5.27 -15.95 -8.13
N LEU A 47 -5.17 -15.56 -6.85
CA LEU A 47 -4.04 -15.98 -6.00
C LEU A 47 -3.94 -17.50 -5.91
N TYR A 48 -5.05 -18.19 -5.70
CA TYR A 48 -5.08 -19.66 -5.63
C TYR A 48 -4.52 -20.28 -6.92
N PHE A 49 -4.99 -19.87 -8.09
CA PHE A 49 -4.52 -20.40 -9.37
C PHE A 49 -3.03 -20.12 -9.61
N VAL A 50 -2.59 -18.89 -9.33
CA VAL A 50 -1.18 -18.50 -9.46
C VAL A 50 -0.29 -19.35 -8.52
N LEU A 51 -0.67 -19.53 -7.26
CA LEU A 51 0.10 -20.34 -6.31
C LEU A 51 0.07 -21.84 -6.65
N GLN A 52 -1.00 -22.35 -7.26
CA GLN A 52 -1.05 -23.72 -7.76
C GLN A 52 -0.07 -23.95 -8.93
N ARG A 53 0.15 -22.92 -9.76
CA ARG A 53 1.16 -22.99 -10.83
C ARG A 53 2.58 -22.87 -10.30
N PHE A 54 2.80 -22.00 -9.31
CA PHE A 54 4.11 -21.71 -8.73
C PHE A 54 4.27 -22.29 -7.30
N LYS A 55 3.93 -23.58 -7.10
CA LYS A 55 3.93 -24.22 -5.77
C LYS A 55 5.25 -24.07 -5.01
N GLY A 56 6.38 -24.14 -5.72
CA GLY A 56 7.72 -24.03 -5.14
C GLY A 56 7.97 -22.68 -4.45
N VAL A 57 7.42 -21.59 -4.99
CA VAL A 57 7.63 -20.22 -4.45
C VAL A 57 7.14 -20.11 -3.01
N LYS A 58 6.06 -20.81 -2.65
CA LYS A 58 5.52 -20.80 -1.28
C LYS A 58 6.50 -21.33 -0.23
N TYR A 59 7.39 -22.23 -0.62
CA TYR A 59 8.33 -22.90 0.29
C TYR A 59 9.74 -22.32 0.17
N GLN A 60 10.11 -21.86 -1.03
CA GLN A 60 11.44 -21.33 -1.34
C GLN A 60 11.55 -19.81 -1.19
N PHE A 61 10.49 -19.11 -0.77
CA PHE A 61 10.52 -17.64 -0.71
C PHE A 61 11.63 -17.10 0.21
N ALA A 62 11.83 -17.74 1.36
CA ALA A 62 12.89 -17.37 2.29
C ALA A 62 14.29 -17.64 1.72
N GLU A 63 14.48 -18.80 1.10
CA GLU A 63 15.72 -19.19 0.44
C GLU A 63 16.04 -18.22 -0.72
N LEU A 64 15.05 -17.91 -1.56
CA LEU A 64 15.18 -16.95 -2.65
C LEU A 64 15.62 -15.57 -2.15
N TYR A 65 15.04 -15.09 -1.04
CA TYR A 65 15.46 -13.83 -0.44
C TYR A 65 16.90 -13.93 0.10
N GLU A 66 17.20 -14.96 0.90
CA GLU A 66 18.50 -15.10 1.58
C GLU A 66 19.66 -15.35 0.60
N GLU A 67 19.42 -16.06 -0.50
CA GLU A 67 20.44 -16.38 -1.50
C GLU A 67 20.60 -15.31 -2.58
N SER A 68 19.49 -14.72 -3.06
CA SER A 68 19.53 -13.80 -4.21
C SER A 68 19.47 -12.32 -3.81
N TYR A 69 18.62 -11.98 -2.84
CA TYR A 69 18.34 -10.59 -2.47
C TYR A 69 19.31 -10.09 -1.40
N LEU A 70 19.37 -10.78 -0.26
CA LEU A 70 20.14 -10.36 0.91
C LEU A 70 21.61 -10.03 0.58
N PRO A 71 22.37 -10.83 -0.21
CA PRO A 71 23.76 -10.52 -0.49
C PRO A 71 23.95 -9.25 -1.33
N VAL A 72 22.96 -8.91 -2.18
CA VAL A 72 22.97 -7.67 -2.96
C VAL A 72 22.63 -6.49 -2.05
N ILE A 73 21.60 -6.62 -1.21
CA ILE A 73 21.19 -5.57 -0.26
C ILE A 73 22.33 -5.25 0.73
N GLU A 74 22.98 -6.29 1.26
CA GLU A 74 24.14 -6.16 2.14
C GLU A 74 25.31 -5.43 1.47
N ARG A 75 25.54 -5.67 0.17
CA ARG A 75 26.54 -4.93 -0.63
C ARG A 75 26.12 -3.47 -0.86
N LEU A 76 24.82 -3.19 -0.98
CA LEU A 76 24.27 -1.86 -1.18
C LEU A 76 24.13 -1.04 0.11
N LYS A 77 24.58 -1.56 1.27
CA LYS A 77 24.55 -0.82 2.55
C LYS A 77 25.06 0.62 2.46
N PRO A 78 26.19 0.95 1.78
CA PRO A 78 26.63 2.33 1.66
C PRO A 78 25.58 3.22 0.94
N VAL A 79 24.93 2.70 -0.09
CA VAL A 79 23.84 3.41 -0.79
C VAL A 79 22.63 3.59 0.12
N ILE A 80 22.25 2.55 0.87
CA ILE A 80 21.15 2.62 1.86
C ILE A 80 21.47 3.66 2.94
N PHE A 81 22.74 3.77 3.36
CA PHE A 81 23.18 4.77 4.31
C PHE A 81 23.08 6.19 3.74
N LEU A 82 23.47 6.41 2.49
CA LEU A 82 23.29 7.71 1.81
C LEU A 82 21.80 8.08 1.70
N LEU A 83 20.93 7.12 1.34
CA LEU A 83 19.48 7.34 1.32
C LEU A 83 18.94 7.66 2.72
N LEU A 84 19.47 7.03 3.77
CA LEU A 84 19.11 7.34 5.15
C LEU A 84 19.52 8.77 5.53
N LEU A 85 20.74 9.20 5.22
CA LEU A 85 21.18 10.58 5.47
C LEU A 85 20.31 11.59 4.71
N TRP A 86 19.97 11.30 3.45
CA TRP A 86 19.06 12.13 2.67
C TRP A 86 17.66 12.22 3.30
N SER A 87 17.12 11.08 3.73
CA SER A 87 15.83 11.06 4.43
C SER A 87 15.87 11.83 5.76
N ALA A 88 16.98 11.78 6.49
CA ALA A 88 17.18 12.51 7.73
C ALA A 88 17.24 14.04 7.50
N PHE A 89 17.90 14.47 6.42
CA PHE A 89 17.93 15.87 6.00
C PHE A 89 16.52 16.40 5.70
N LEU A 90 15.74 15.68 4.89
CA LEU A 90 14.36 16.07 4.56
C LEU A 90 13.44 16.03 5.80
N ALA A 91 13.62 15.02 6.67
CA ALA A 91 12.88 14.91 7.91
C ALA A 91 13.19 16.06 8.88
N PHE A 92 14.45 16.50 8.96
CA PHE A 92 14.86 17.65 9.76
C PHE A 92 14.18 18.94 9.28
N GLN A 93 14.17 19.19 7.96
CA GLN A 93 13.45 20.31 7.38
C GLN A 93 11.96 20.27 7.73
N SER A 94 11.31 19.14 7.46
CA SER A 94 9.88 18.96 7.73
C SER A 94 9.54 19.10 9.22
N TYR A 95 10.39 18.56 10.10
CA TYR A 95 10.20 18.64 11.55
C TYR A 95 10.31 20.08 12.06
N SER A 96 11.23 20.89 11.52
CA SER A 96 11.33 22.31 11.89
C SER A 96 10.04 23.08 11.56
N LEU A 97 9.46 22.80 10.38
CA LEU A 97 8.19 23.39 9.95
C LEU A 97 7.02 22.92 10.82
N ILE A 98 6.95 21.63 11.16
CA ILE A 98 5.97 21.07 12.09
C ILE A 98 6.10 21.74 13.47
N GLY A 99 7.33 21.90 13.97
CA GLY A 99 7.62 22.57 15.22
C GLY A 99 7.19 24.05 15.23
N ALA A 100 7.19 24.70 14.07
CA ALA A 100 6.65 26.05 13.88
C ALA A 100 5.10 26.08 13.76
N GLY A 101 4.42 24.95 13.89
CA GLY A 101 2.96 24.84 13.85
C GLY A 101 2.37 24.65 12.46
N ILE A 102 3.19 24.43 11.43
CA ILE A 102 2.71 24.23 10.05
C ILE A 102 1.96 22.90 9.97
N LEU A 103 0.73 22.97 9.47
CA LEU A 103 -0.14 21.80 9.36
C LEU A 103 0.28 20.91 8.19
N ARG A 104 0.02 19.61 8.31
CA ARG A 104 0.36 18.60 7.28
C ARG A 104 -0.07 18.97 5.85
N HIS A 105 -1.26 19.54 5.70
CA HIS A 105 -1.76 19.89 4.36
C HIS A 105 -0.94 21.02 3.73
N GLN A 106 -0.41 21.94 4.53
CA GLN A 106 0.49 23.01 4.10
C GLN A 106 1.87 22.44 3.78
N LEU A 107 2.41 21.53 4.60
CA LEU A 107 3.66 20.82 4.29
C LEU A 107 3.64 20.17 2.90
N LEU A 108 2.51 19.53 2.55
CA LEU A 108 2.35 18.83 1.27
C LEU A 108 2.10 19.77 0.09
N LYS A 109 1.39 20.90 0.28
CA LYS A 109 0.99 21.80 -0.81
C LYS A 109 1.94 22.99 -1.01
N GLU A 110 2.38 23.60 0.07
CA GLU A 110 3.15 24.85 0.06
C GLU A 110 4.66 24.60 0.15
N TYR A 111 5.08 23.53 0.82
CA TYR A 111 6.49 23.21 1.07
C TYR A 111 7.01 21.97 0.32
N ASP A 112 6.19 21.41 -0.59
CA ASP A 112 6.51 20.24 -1.42
C ASP A 112 7.14 19.05 -0.65
N ALA A 113 6.77 18.87 0.63
CA ALA A 113 7.28 17.74 1.43
C ALA A 113 6.83 16.38 0.86
N GLY A 114 5.85 16.37 -0.04
CA GLY A 114 5.37 15.20 -0.78
C GLY A 114 6.06 14.99 -2.14
N GLY A 115 7.14 15.71 -2.45
CA GLY A 115 7.83 15.68 -3.74
C GLY A 115 8.46 14.33 -4.12
N LEU A 116 9.10 14.29 -5.29
CA LEU A 116 9.64 13.06 -5.90
C LEU A 116 10.60 12.30 -4.98
N ASP A 117 11.47 13.01 -4.25
CA ASP A 117 12.42 12.43 -3.31
C ASP A 117 11.72 11.65 -2.20
N TYR A 118 10.67 12.24 -1.61
CA TYR A 118 9.84 11.56 -0.62
C TYR A 118 9.20 10.31 -1.21
N MET A 119 8.65 10.37 -2.43
CA MET A 119 7.97 9.23 -3.04
C MET A 119 8.93 8.04 -3.25
N ILE A 120 10.17 8.31 -3.66
CA ILE A 120 11.21 7.29 -3.82
C ILE A 120 11.62 6.71 -2.47
N LEU A 121 11.97 7.57 -1.50
CA LEU A 121 12.41 7.15 -0.17
C LEU A 121 11.32 6.36 0.56
N SER A 122 10.08 6.84 0.50
CA SER A 122 8.90 6.15 1.03
C SER A 122 8.74 4.78 0.40
N GLY A 123 8.72 4.71 -0.94
CA GLY A 123 8.65 3.46 -1.70
C GLY A 123 9.68 2.44 -1.21
N PHE A 124 10.93 2.89 -1.11
CA PHE A 124 12.06 2.06 -0.72
C PHE A 124 11.98 1.56 0.73
N PHE A 125 11.91 2.46 1.72
CA PHE A 125 12.02 2.07 3.13
C PHE A 125 10.80 1.29 3.62
N LYS A 126 9.58 1.63 3.17
CA LYS A 126 8.38 0.90 3.58
C LYS A 126 8.33 -0.52 3.02
N LEU A 127 8.93 -0.76 1.85
CA LEU A 127 9.12 -2.09 1.29
C LEU A 127 10.27 -2.84 1.98
N LEU A 128 11.39 -2.18 2.27
CA LEU A 128 12.58 -2.83 2.82
C LEU A 128 12.36 -3.39 4.23
N VAL A 129 11.69 -2.64 5.10
CA VAL A 129 11.49 -3.01 6.52
C VAL A 129 10.86 -4.41 6.70
N PRO A 130 9.73 -4.75 6.05
CA PRO A 130 9.14 -6.08 6.14
C PRO A 130 10.10 -7.22 5.82
N PHE A 131 10.86 -7.10 4.73
CA PHE A 131 11.79 -8.14 4.30
C PHE A 131 12.95 -8.29 5.29
N VAL A 132 13.58 -7.19 5.67
CA VAL A 132 14.77 -7.21 6.53
C VAL A 132 14.44 -7.77 7.93
N TYR A 133 13.24 -7.54 8.44
CA TYR A 133 12.79 -8.05 9.74
C TYR A 133 12.19 -9.47 9.69
N CYS A 134 11.53 -9.86 8.60
CA CYS A 134 11.02 -11.23 8.45
C CYS A 134 12.14 -12.26 8.25
N PHE A 135 13.22 -11.90 7.56
CA PHE A 135 14.29 -12.81 7.17
C PHE A 135 15.58 -12.59 7.96
N ARG A 136 16.57 -13.48 7.79
CA ARG A 136 17.83 -13.48 8.55
C ARG A 136 18.82 -12.39 8.08
N SER A 137 18.42 -11.13 8.21
CA SER A 137 19.24 -9.97 7.84
C SER A 137 20.09 -9.44 9.01
N SER A 138 21.19 -8.76 8.69
CA SER A 138 22.10 -8.17 9.69
C SER A 138 21.42 -7.10 10.55
N LEU A 139 21.90 -6.94 11.79
CA LEU A 139 21.36 -5.94 12.73
C LEU A 139 21.50 -4.51 12.17
N ASN A 140 22.63 -4.20 11.53
CA ASN A 140 22.87 -2.89 10.93
C ASN A 140 21.80 -2.56 9.88
N LEU A 141 21.47 -3.52 9.00
CA LEU A 141 20.46 -3.31 7.97
C LEU A 141 19.06 -3.12 8.58
N LYS A 142 18.73 -3.86 9.65
CA LYS A 142 17.48 -3.68 10.41
C LYS A 142 17.37 -2.26 10.96
N VAL A 143 18.40 -1.79 11.67
CA VAL A 143 18.44 -0.45 12.25
C VAL A 143 18.33 0.62 11.16
N MET A 144 19.11 0.52 10.08
CA MET A 144 19.07 1.48 8.97
C MET A 144 17.70 1.54 8.31
N SER A 145 17.06 0.39 8.06
CA SER A 145 15.74 0.32 7.46
C SER A 145 14.65 0.94 8.35
N LEU A 146 14.71 0.69 9.67
CA LEU A 146 13.76 1.23 10.64
C LEU A 146 13.93 2.74 10.81
N LEU A 147 15.16 3.23 10.94
CA LEU A 147 15.44 4.67 11.00
C LEU A 147 14.96 5.38 9.73
N GLY A 148 15.22 4.81 8.56
CA GLY A 148 14.74 5.38 7.30
C GLY A 148 13.21 5.45 7.22
N LEU A 149 12.52 4.41 7.70
CA LEU A 149 11.05 4.44 7.81
C LEU A 149 10.55 5.54 8.76
N ILE A 150 11.19 5.70 9.93
CA ILE A 150 10.86 6.78 10.87
C ILE A 150 11.03 8.15 10.21
N MET A 151 12.13 8.38 9.50
CA MET A 151 12.38 9.64 8.79
C MET A 151 11.31 9.89 7.71
N VAL A 152 10.97 8.89 6.90
CA VAL A 152 9.89 8.99 5.90
C VAL A 152 8.55 9.38 6.53
N ILE A 153 8.21 8.83 7.70
CA ILE A 153 6.97 9.17 8.40
C ILE A 153 7.00 10.63 8.88
N ILE A 154 8.14 11.11 9.38
CA ILE A 154 8.32 12.49 9.82
C ILE A 154 8.15 13.48 8.65
N ILE A 155 8.75 13.20 7.48
CA ILE A 155 8.70 14.09 6.30
C ILE A 155 7.27 14.54 5.98
N THR A 156 6.31 13.62 5.96
CA THR A 156 4.92 13.93 5.57
C THR A 156 3.92 13.87 6.72
N ALA A 157 4.42 13.67 7.95
CA ALA A 157 3.62 13.33 9.13
C ALA A 157 2.53 12.29 8.81
N SER A 158 2.83 11.27 8.00
CA SER A 158 1.80 10.39 7.40
C SER A 158 1.77 8.98 7.99
N ARG A 159 0.57 8.55 8.40
CA ARG A 159 0.29 7.21 8.96
C ARG A 159 0.03 6.16 7.88
N SER A 160 -0.16 6.59 6.63
CA SER A 160 -0.35 5.69 5.48
C SER A 160 0.82 4.74 5.29
N GLU A 161 2.03 5.19 5.60
CA GLU A 161 3.25 4.42 5.43
C GLU A 161 3.27 3.20 6.34
N LEU A 162 2.88 3.38 7.61
CA LEU A 162 2.75 2.30 8.59
C LEU A 162 1.71 1.26 8.14
N ARG A 163 0.57 1.71 7.60
CA ARG A 163 -0.44 0.81 7.04
C ARG A 163 0.14 -0.08 5.92
N TYR A 164 0.92 0.50 5.00
CA TYR A 164 1.55 -0.26 3.93
C TYR A 164 2.56 -1.27 4.46
N VAL A 165 3.39 -0.90 5.42
CA VAL A 165 4.35 -1.82 6.05
C VAL A 165 3.62 -3.01 6.68
N ILE A 166 2.54 -2.76 7.44
CA ILE A 166 1.70 -3.81 8.03
C ILE A 166 1.11 -4.72 6.95
N HIS A 167 0.57 -4.15 5.86
CA HIS A 167 0.05 -4.93 4.74
C HIS A 167 1.13 -5.82 4.11
N PHE A 168 2.34 -5.29 3.87
CA PHE A 168 3.43 -6.07 3.28
C PHE A 168 3.87 -7.22 4.18
N PHE A 169 3.97 -6.98 5.49
CA PHE A 169 4.22 -8.05 6.45
C PHE A 169 3.14 -9.14 6.41
N LEU A 170 1.85 -8.76 6.39
CA LEU A 170 0.74 -9.72 6.27
C LEU A 170 0.88 -10.57 5.00
N ILE A 171 1.18 -9.95 3.86
CA ILE A 171 1.41 -10.67 2.61
C ILE A 171 2.61 -11.63 2.70
N LEU A 172 3.72 -11.23 3.33
CA LEU A 172 4.86 -12.11 3.56
C LEU A 172 4.51 -13.36 4.37
N MET A 173 3.48 -13.32 5.23
CA MET A 173 2.99 -14.50 5.95
C MET A 173 2.34 -15.55 5.03
N ILE A 174 1.96 -15.20 3.80
CA ILE A 174 1.49 -16.20 2.82
C ILE A 174 2.62 -17.18 2.49
N PHE A 175 3.85 -16.67 2.39
CA PHE A 175 5.03 -17.37 1.90
C PHE A 175 5.94 -17.93 3.01
N ASN A 176 5.60 -17.69 4.29
CA ASN A 176 6.39 -18.13 5.45
C ASN A 176 5.80 -19.35 6.18
N GLN A 177 5.23 -20.32 5.45
CA GLN A 177 4.54 -21.50 6.02
C GLN A 177 5.46 -22.69 6.38
N GLY A 178 6.77 -22.46 6.55
CA GLY A 178 7.76 -23.49 6.91
C GLY A 178 7.89 -23.74 8.42
N ARG A 179 8.91 -24.55 8.80
CA ARG A 179 9.19 -25.00 10.19
C ARG A 179 9.41 -23.86 11.20
N GLU A 180 9.82 -22.68 10.73
CA GLU A 180 9.99 -21.46 11.54
C GLU A 180 8.77 -20.52 11.54
N GLY A 181 7.63 -20.94 10.96
CA GLY A 181 6.46 -20.09 10.77
C GLY A 181 5.93 -19.43 12.04
N SER A 182 5.91 -20.17 13.16
CA SER A 182 5.44 -19.66 14.46
C SER A 182 6.35 -18.58 15.05
N VAL A 183 7.68 -18.72 14.90
CA VAL A 183 8.64 -17.71 15.38
C VAL A 183 8.51 -16.43 14.55
N ARG A 184 8.33 -16.56 13.23
CA ARG A 184 8.13 -15.42 12.33
C ARG A 184 6.78 -14.72 12.60
N LEU A 185 5.75 -15.48 12.96
CA LEU A 185 4.46 -14.95 13.41
C LEU A 185 4.61 -14.10 14.68
N ILE A 186 5.36 -14.56 15.68
CA ILE A 186 5.61 -13.77 16.91
C ILE A 186 6.34 -12.47 16.57
N LYS A 187 7.40 -12.54 15.75
CA LYS A 187 8.13 -11.34 15.28
C LYS A 187 7.22 -10.37 14.54
N PHE A 188 6.31 -10.88 13.71
CA PHE A 188 5.30 -10.08 13.03
C PHE A 188 4.35 -9.40 14.03
N THR A 189 3.77 -10.13 14.97
CA THR A 189 2.84 -9.58 15.97
C THR A 189 3.51 -8.50 16.80
N LEU A 190 4.76 -8.73 17.22
CA LEU A 190 5.54 -7.73 17.95
C LEU A 190 5.80 -6.49 17.10
N MET A 191 6.20 -6.65 15.84
CA MET A 191 6.43 -5.52 14.94
C MET A 191 5.14 -4.75 14.68
N ALA A 192 4.03 -5.43 14.37
CA ALA A 192 2.73 -4.79 14.16
C ALA A 192 2.30 -3.99 15.40
N PHE A 193 2.50 -4.54 16.60
CA PHE A 193 2.24 -3.83 17.85
C PHE A 193 3.11 -2.57 17.99
N LEU A 194 4.42 -2.68 17.73
CA LEU A 194 5.33 -1.53 17.74
C LEU A 194 4.93 -0.47 16.72
N MET A 195 4.51 -0.86 15.51
CA MET A 195 4.05 0.06 14.48
C MET A 195 2.75 0.76 14.85
N ILE A 196 1.81 0.06 15.50
CA ILE A 196 0.57 0.65 16.01
C ILE A 196 0.89 1.64 17.13
N ALA A 197 1.75 1.26 18.09
CA ALA A 197 2.20 2.16 19.15
C ALA A 197 2.88 3.42 18.56
N PHE A 198 3.74 3.25 17.56
CA PHE A 198 4.37 4.37 16.85
C PHE A 198 3.36 5.21 16.06
N ALA A 199 2.32 4.62 15.48
CA ALA A 199 1.23 5.35 14.83
C ALA A 199 0.45 6.23 15.83
N ILE A 200 0.21 5.71 17.04
CA ILE A 200 -0.45 6.43 18.13
C ILE A 200 0.44 7.60 18.58
N LEU A 201 1.72 7.33 18.87
CA LEU A 201 2.69 8.35 19.28
C LEU A 201 2.89 9.44 18.22
N SER A 202 3.01 9.07 16.95
CA SER A 202 3.08 10.07 15.87
C SER A 202 1.80 10.89 15.74
N THR A 203 0.63 10.32 16.03
CA THR A 203 -0.64 11.06 16.02
C THR A 203 -0.70 12.07 17.17
N SER A 204 -0.33 11.66 18.38
CA SER A 204 -0.39 12.54 19.56
C SER A 204 0.71 13.60 19.55
N LEU A 205 1.95 13.21 19.21
CA LEU A 205 3.12 14.09 19.32
C LEU A 205 3.36 14.93 18.06
N ILE A 206 3.20 14.36 16.86
CA ILE A 206 3.55 15.05 15.61
C ILE A 206 2.33 15.80 15.05
N GLN A 207 1.13 15.25 15.19
CA GLN A 207 -0.10 15.88 14.66
C GLN A 207 -0.91 16.67 15.68
N ASN A 208 -0.49 16.70 16.96
CA ASN A 208 -1.22 17.34 18.07
C ASN A 208 -2.72 17.00 18.10
N ARG A 209 -3.08 15.78 17.69
CA ARG A 209 -4.48 15.34 17.70
C ARG A 209 -4.76 14.68 19.05
N PRO A 210 -5.74 15.19 19.82
CA PRO A 210 -6.14 14.53 21.05
C PRO A 210 -6.64 13.13 20.74
N ILE A 211 -6.20 12.16 21.56
CA ILE A 211 -6.61 10.76 21.50
C ILE A 211 -7.52 10.52 22.70
N SER A 212 -8.63 9.83 22.49
CA SER A 212 -9.55 9.44 23.56
C SER A 212 -8.83 8.58 24.60
N ASP A 213 -9.24 8.66 25.87
CA ASP A 213 -8.57 7.94 26.95
C ASP A 213 -8.98 6.47 27.05
N GLY A 214 -8.04 5.62 27.51
CA GLY A 214 -8.30 4.23 27.91
C GLY A 214 -8.81 3.32 26.78
N VAL A 215 -9.86 2.54 27.09
CA VAL A 215 -10.46 1.57 26.14
C VAL A 215 -11.15 2.27 24.96
N ASN A 216 -11.65 3.50 25.17
CA ASN A 216 -12.30 4.28 24.12
C ASN A 216 -11.32 4.63 22.99
N ALA A 217 -10.03 4.81 23.31
CA ALA A 217 -8.97 4.98 22.32
C ALA A 217 -8.93 3.84 21.30
N ILE A 218 -9.04 2.60 21.79
CA ILE A 218 -8.96 1.39 20.98
C ILE A 218 -10.21 1.30 20.09
N PHE A 219 -11.38 1.53 20.66
CA PHE A 219 -12.64 1.53 19.91
C PHE A 219 -12.63 2.60 18.80
N ASP A 220 -12.13 3.80 19.10
CA ASP A 220 -12.01 4.89 18.12
C ASP A 220 -11.02 4.56 17.00
N ILE A 221 -9.89 3.93 17.31
CA ILE A 221 -8.95 3.46 16.29
C ILE A 221 -9.62 2.42 15.38
N VAL A 222 -10.28 1.43 15.98
CA VAL A 222 -10.96 0.36 15.24
C VAL A 222 -12.06 0.94 14.33
N ARG A 223 -12.92 1.79 14.88
CA ARG A 223 -13.96 2.49 14.12
C ARG A 223 -13.34 3.30 12.98
N ASN A 224 -12.34 4.14 13.25
CA ASN A 224 -11.69 4.96 12.22
C ASN A 224 -11.09 4.11 11.09
N VAL A 225 -10.51 2.95 11.39
CA VAL A 225 -9.97 2.04 10.38
C VAL A 225 -11.09 1.48 9.48
N PHE A 226 -12.20 1.03 10.06
CA PHE A 226 -13.31 0.49 9.30
C PHE A 226 -14.09 1.56 8.54
N THR A 227 -14.34 2.73 9.15
CA THR A 227 -14.95 3.89 8.49
C THR A 227 -14.10 4.35 7.30
N TYR A 228 -12.78 4.44 7.46
CA TYR A 228 -11.89 4.81 6.35
C TYR A 228 -11.88 3.76 5.22
N ARG A 229 -12.07 2.47 5.54
CA ARG A 229 -12.29 1.44 4.51
C ARG A 229 -13.64 1.59 3.84
N ALA A 230 -14.69 1.91 4.60
CA ALA A 230 -16.04 2.09 4.08
C ALA A 230 -16.11 3.25 3.06
N TYR A 231 -15.29 4.29 3.22
CA TYR A 231 -15.14 5.36 2.22
C TYR A 231 -14.84 4.83 0.82
N GLY A 232 -14.13 3.71 0.69
CA GLY A 232 -13.81 3.13 -0.61
C GLY A 232 -15.04 2.66 -1.38
N TYR A 233 -16.13 2.27 -0.72
CA TYR A 233 -17.38 1.95 -1.40
C TYR A 233 -18.03 3.20 -2.01
N TYR A 234 -18.12 4.27 -1.23
CA TYR A 234 -18.66 5.55 -1.69
C TYR A 234 -17.84 6.14 -2.84
N LEU A 235 -16.52 6.18 -2.68
CA LEU A 235 -15.62 6.62 -3.75
C LEU A 235 -15.61 5.64 -4.94
N GLY A 236 -15.95 4.37 -4.72
CA GLY A 236 -16.19 3.40 -5.78
C GLY A 236 -17.37 3.79 -6.67
N GLU A 237 -18.48 4.25 -6.09
CA GLU A 237 -19.63 4.75 -6.85
C GLU A 237 -19.27 6.01 -7.66
N VAL A 238 -18.52 6.94 -7.06
CA VAL A 238 -18.02 8.13 -7.74
C VAL A 238 -17.08 7.75 -8.90
N ALA A 239 -16.16 6.81 -8.67
CA ALA A 239 -15.27 6.33 -9.73
C ALA A 239 -16.04 5.68 -10.88
N MET A 240 -17.04 4.83 -10.60
CA MET A 240 -17.87 4.22 -11.65
C MET A 240 -18.57 5.29 -12.50
N GLN A 241 -19.12 6.33 -11.86
CA GLN A 241 -19.74 7.47 -12.55
C GLN A 241 -18.75 8.30 -13.37
N ASN A 242 -17.47 8.32 -13.02
CA ASN A 242 -16.46 9.09 -13.75
C ASN A 242 -15.69 8.26 -14.79
N SER A 243 -16.00 6.96 -14.90
CA SER A 243 -15.28 6.02 -15.77
C SER A 243 -15.96 5.74 -17.11
N PHE A 244 -17.18 6.21 -17.35
CA PHE A 244 -17.93 5.88 -18.58
C PHE A 244 -17.38 6.54 -19.85
N TYR A 245 -16.48 7.51 -19.70
CA TYR A 245 -15.92 8.25 -20.81
C TYR A 245 -14.86 7.41 -21.56
N LEU A 246 -14.81 7.55 -22.89
CA LEU A 246 -13.92 6.75 -23.76
C LEU A 246 -12.43 7.01 -23.47
N ASP A 247 -12.09 8.23 -23.04
CA ASP A 247 -10.75 8.61 -22.59
C ASP A 247 -10.29 7.86 -21.31
N LYS A 248 -11.19 7.17 -20.62
CA LYS A 248 -10.91 6.32 -19.45
C LYS A 248 -10.74 4.84 -19.76
N LEU A 249 -10.85 4.42 -21.02
CA LEU A 249 -10.77 3.00 -21.41
C LEU A 249 -9.53 2.27 -20.86
N PHE A 250 -8.38 2.95 -20.81
CA PHE A 250 -7.11 2.38 -20.32
C PHE A 250 -6.83 2.67 -18.84
N PHE A 251 -7.62 3.53 -18.19
CA PHE A 251 -7.43 3.91 -16.79
C PHE A 251 -7.47 2.71 -15.83
N PRO A 252 -8.36 1.72 -15.97
CA PRO A 252 -8.38 0.56 -15.07
C PRO A 252 -7.07 -0.24 -15.08
N PHE A 253 -6.31 -0.21 -16.18
CA PHE A 253 -5.06 -0.97 -16.32
C PHE A 253 -3.84 -0.18 -15.85
N GLY A 254 -3.73 1.08 -16.28
CA GLY A 254 -2.54 1.92 -16.09
C GLY A 254 -2.71 3.08 -15.10
N GLY A 255 -3.92 3.34 -14.63
CA GLY A 255 -4.27 4.47 -13.76
C GLY A 255 -3.66 5.79 -14.25
N TYR A 256 -2.99 6.49 -13.34
CA TYR A 256 -2.31 7.76 -13.60
C TYR A 256 -1.35 7.71 -14.79
N ILE A 257 -0.64 6.59 -15.03
CA ILE A 257 0.29 6.47 -16.16
C ILE A 257 -0.47 6.56 -17.48
N SER A 258 -1.56 5.81 -17.62
CA SER A 258 -2.38 5.85 -18.85
C SER A 258 -2.98 7.23 -19.07
N GLU A 259 -3.43 7.87 -18.00
CA GLU A 259 -4.00 9.21 -18.04
C GLU A 259 -2.97 10.26 -18.45
N PHE A 260 -1.74 10.19 -17.94
CA PHE A 260 -0.65 11.08 -18.33
C PHE A 260 -0.42 11.07 -19.84
N PHE A 261 -0.42 9.89 -20.47
CA PHE A 261 -0.30 9.79 -21.93
C PHE A 261 -1.56 10.28 -22.66
N MET A 262 -2.75 9.96 -22.14
CA MET A 262 -4.01 10.41 -22.75
C MET A 262 -4.15 11.94 -22.76
N LYS A 263 -3.68 12.64 -21.72
CA LYS A 263 -3.67 14.11 -21.66
C LYS A 263 -2.89 14.76 -22.80
N ASN A 264 -1.89 14.07 -23.36
CA ASN A 264 -1.09 14.57 -24.46
C ASN A 264 -1.73 14.30 -25.84
N ILE A 265 -2.76 13.45 -25.91
CA ILE A 265 -3.39 13.02 -27.15
C ILE A 265 -4.78 13.66 -27.31
N THR A 266 -5.53 13.80 -26.21
CA THR A 266 -6.89 14.34 -26.21
C THR A 266 -7.17 15.13 -24.95
N ASN A 267 -8.17 16.02 -25.02
CA ASN A 267 -8.74 16.64 -23.83
C ASN A 267 -9.50 15.58 -23.04
N ILE A 268 -9.13 15.44 -21.76
CA ILE A 268 -9.78 14.48 -20.85
C ILE A 268 -10.99 15.15 -20.21
N THR A 269 -12.13 14.45 -20.24
CA THR A 269 -13.42 14.96 -19.74
C THR A 269 -13.41 15.12 -18.23
N VAL A 270 -12.89 14.10 -17.52
CA VAL A 270 -12.74 14.12 -16.06
C VAL A 270 -11.31 13.77 -15.70
N PRO A 271 -10.39 14.75 -15.54
CA PRO A 271 -9.01 14.45 -15.21
C PRO A 271 -8.89 13.86 -13.79
N ILE A 272 -8.29 12.68 -13.68
CA ILE A 272 -7.97 12.00 -12.42
C ILE A 272 -6.56 12.41 -11.99
N ASP A 273 -6.41 13.66 -11.59
CA ASP A 273 -5.15 14.24 -11.13
C ASP A 273 -5.15 14.50 -9.61
N SER A 274 -4.14 15.23 -9.13
CA SER A 274 -4.02 15.59 -7.73
C SER A 274 -5.22 16.37 -7.20
N ALA A 275 -5.91 17.16 -8.03
CA ALA A 275 -7.12 17.88 -7.62
C ALA A 275 -8.30 16.90 -7.45
N TYR A 276 -8.48 15.97 -8.37
CA TYR A 276 -9.50 14.92 -8.25
C TYR A 276 -9.27 14.04 -7.02
N VAL A 277 -8.04 13.55 -6.84
CA VAL A 277 -7.66 12.66 -5.74
C VAL A 277 -7.69 13.40 -4.40
N GLY A 278 -7.32 14.68 -4.40
CA GLY A 278 -7.30 15.56 -3.23
C GLY A 278 -8.66 16.14 -2.86
N GLY A 279 -9.65 16.05 -3.76
CA GLY A 279 -11.03 16.46 -3.52
C GLY A 279 -11.63 15.71 -2.34
N LEU A 280 -12.10 16.45 -1.34
CA LEU A 280 -12.71 15.89 -0.14
C LEU A 280 -14.22 15.75 -0.40
N HIS A 281 -14.69 14.50 -0.41
CA HIS A 281 -16.11 14.19 -0.48
C HIS A 281 -16.67 14.13 0.94
N GLU A 282 -17.61 15.01 1.26
CA GLU A 282 -18.35 14.97 2.52
C GLU A 282 -19.37 13.84 2.47
N LEU A 283 -19.19 12.85 3.34
CA LEU A 283 -20.05 11.67 3.40
C LEU A 283 -21.02 11.71 4.59
N GLY A 284 -20.91 12.71 5.46
CA GLY A 284 -21.74 12.88 6.66
C GLY A 284 -20.93 13.28 7.87
N THR A 285 -21.46 13.05 9.06
CA THR A 285 -20.90 13.60 10.30
C THR A 285 -20.82 12.54 11.37
N SER A 286 -19.67 12.48 12.04
CA SER A 286 -19.44 11.55 13.12
C SER A 286 -20.39 11.81 14.28
N PRO A 287 -21.25 10.85 14.66
CA PRO A 287 -22.23 11.05 15.73
C PRO A 287 -21.58 11.25 17.10
N SER A 288 -20.33 10.80 17.30
CA SER A 288 -19.63 10.97 18.58
C SER A 288 -18.78 12.24 18.67
N THR A 289 -18.33 12.81 17.54
CA THR A 289 -17.39 13.94 17.54
C THR A 289 -17.93 15.19 16.85
N GLY A 290 -19.04 15.09 16.12
CA GLY A 290 -19.59 16.18 15.30
C GLY A 290 -18.70 16.58 14.12
N ARG A 291 -17.60 15.86 13.86
CA ARG A 291 -16.69 16.16 12.75
C ARG A 291 -17.15 15.52 11.44
N PRO A 292 -17.01 16.21 10.29
CA PRO A 292 -17.40 15.65 9.00
C PRO A 292 -16.50 14.48 8.61
N TYR A 293 -17.12 13.45 8.02
CA TYR A 293 -16.46 12.36 7.32
C TYR A 293 -16.06 12.84 5.93
N LEU A 294 -14.77 13.09 5.76
CA LEU A 294 -14.18 13.56 4.52
C LEU A 294 -13.39 12.42 3.86
N ALA A 295 -13.92 11.91 2.76
CA ALA A 295 -13.31 10.84 1.99
C ALA A 295 -12.48 11.40 0.82
N ASN A 296 -11.28 10.86 0.66
CA ASN A 296 -10.40 11.13 -0.48
C ASN A 296 -9.42 9.97 -0.69
N VAL A 297 -8.75 9.96 -1.84
CA VAL A 297 -7.64 9.05 -2.18
C VAL A 297 -7.98 7.55 -2.27
N VAL A 298 -9.08 7.10 -1.66
CA VAL A 298 -9.44 5.68 -1.51
C VAL A 298 -10.36 5.16 -2.60
N TYR A 299 -10.01 5.41 -3.85
CA TYR A 299 -10.75 4.89 -5.00
C TYR A 299 -10.37 3.42 -5.24
N PRO A 300 -11.28 2.45 -5.06
CA PRO A 300 -10.94 1.04 -5.18
C PRO A 300 -10.62 0.68 -6.62
N TRP A 301 -9.78 -0.34 -6.83
CA TRP A 301 -9.35 -0.69 -8.18
C TRP A 301 -10.49 -1.25 -9.04
N TRP A 302 -11.38 -2.04 -8.44
CA TRP A 302 -12.46 -2.69 -9.17
C TRP A 302 -13.46 -1.71 -9.78
N SER A 303 -13.67 -0.53 -9.16
CA SER A 303 -14.70 0.41 -9.61
C SER A 303 -14.37 1.00 -10.98
N TRP A 304 -13.09 1.15 -11.31
CA TRP A 304 -12.67 1.61 -12.63
C TRP A 304 -12.96 0.56 -13.70
N PHE A 305 -12.66 -0.71 -13.42
CA PHE A 305 -13.00 -1.80 -14.34
C PHE A 305 -14.52 -1.93 -14.54
N VAL A 306 -15.29 -1.82 -13.46
CA VAL A 306 -16.74 -1.92 -13.53
C VAL A 306 -17.35 -0.70 -14.22
N GLY A 307 -16.81 0.49 -13.98
CA GLY A 307 -17.28 1.72 -14.62
C GLY A 307 -17.04 1.72 -16.14
N VAL A 308 -15.93 1.14 -16.62
CA VAL A 308 -15.63 1.05 -18.07
C VAL A 308 -16.32 -0.15 -18.74
N PHE A 309 -16.31 -1.33 -18.10
CA PHE A 309 -16.69 -2.61 -18.72
C PHE A 309 -17.96 -3.25 -18.12
N GLY A 310 -18.68 -2.54 -17.24
CA GLY A 310 -19.79 -3.10 -16.47
C GLY A 310 -19.33 -4.25 -15.55
N PHE A 311 -20.25 -5.12 -15.13
CA PHE A 311 -19.93 -6.25 -14.26
C PHE A 311 -18.85 -7.20 -14.83
N LEU A 312 -18.74 -7.30 -16.16
CA LEU A 312 -17.68 -8.07 -16.82
C LEU A 312 -16.29 -7.52 -16.53
N GLY A 313 -16.18 -6.25 -16.15
CA GLY A 313 -14.94 -5.63 -15.70
C GLY A 313 -14.25 -6.37 -14.55
N LEU A 314 -15.00 -7.03 -13.66
CA LEU A 314 -14.41 -7.86 -12.60
C LEU A 314 -13.64 -9.06 -13.16
N ILE A 315 -14.15 -9.68 -14.22
CA ILE A 315 -13.47 -10.79 -14.91
C ILE A 315 -12.23 -10.27 -15.63
N VAL A 316 -12.35 -9.15 -16.34
CA VAL A 316 -11.22 -8.49 -17.02
C VAL A 316 -10.11 -8.16 -16.01
N LYS A 317 -10.47 -7.59 -14.86
CA LYS A 317 -9.55 -7.31 -13.75
C LYS A 317 -8.88 -8.58 -13.23
N ALA A 318 -9.63 -9.65 -13.01
CA ALA A 318 -9.09 -10.93 -12.53
C ALA A 318 -8.05 -11.51 -13.51
N ILE A 319 -8.36 -11.50 -14.82
CA ILE A 319 -7.43 -11.94 -15.88
C ILE A 319 -6.18 -11.04 -15.89
N TYR A 320 -6.35 -9.72 -15.83
CA TYR A 320 -5.24 -8.79 -15.81
C TYR A 320 -4.30 -9.01 -14.62
N ILE A 321 -4.85 -9.14 -13.41
CA ILE A 321 -4.08 -9.42 -12.20
C ILE A 321 -3.38 -10.78 -12.31
N TYR A 322 -4.04 -11.80 -12.85
CA TYR A 322 -3.44 -13.11 -13.09
C TYR A 322 -2.20 -13.00 -14.00
N ILE A 323 -2.32 -12.28 -15.13
CA ILE A 323 -1.21 -12.06 -16.07
C ILE A 323 -0.06 -11.33 -15.38
N LEU A 324 -0.34 -10.24 -14.64
CA LEU A 324 0.69 -9.48 -13.92
C LEU A 324 1.43 -10.36 -12.89
N LEU A 325 0.68 -11.07 -12.04
CA LEU A 325 1.27 -11.95 -11.02
C LEU A 325 2.06 -13.09 -11.65
N TYR A 326 1.56 -13.67 -12.74
CA TYR A 326 2.27 -14.70 -13.49
C TYR A 326 3.61 -14.20 -14.01
N MET A 327 3.65 -13.02 -14.65
CA MET A 327 4.88 -12.41 -15.17
C MET A 327 5.88 -12.06 -14.05
N ILE A 328 5.41 -11.49 -12.94
CA ILE A 328 6.21 -11.17 -11.76
C ILE A 328 6.85 -12.45 -11.18
N LEU A 329 6.08 -13.53 -11.05
CA LEU A 329 6.56 -14.79 -10.50
C LEU A 329 7.50 -15.55 -11.44
N LEU A 330 7.26 -15.50 -12.76
CA LEU A 330 8.19 -16.03 -13.75
C LEU A 330 9.58 -15.40 -13.60
N ARG A 331 9.63 -14.10 -13.30
CA ARG A 331 10.88 -13.35 -13.08
C ARG A 331 11.35 -13.36 -11.63
N LYS A 332 10.64 -14.05 -10.72
CA LYS A 332 10.95 -14.14 -9.29
C LYS A 332 11.08 -12.76 -8.60
N MET A 333 10.30 -11.77 -9.03
CA MET A 333 10.31 -10.39 -8.53
C MET A 333 9.55 -10.26 -7.21
N ILE A 334 10.19 -10.60 -6.08
CA ILE A 334 9.49 -10.77 -4.80
C ILE A 334 9.01 -9.44 -4.18
N PHE A 335 9.72 -8.33 -4.37
CA PHE A 335 9.30 -7.03 -3.83
C PHE A 335 8.04 -6.54 -4.53
N THR A 336 8.04 -6.59 -5.86
CA THR A 336 6.90 -6.25 -6.71
C THR A 336 5.73 -7.18 -6.44
N LEU A 337 5.97 -8.48 -6.22
CA LEU A 337 4.94 -9.44 -5.85
C LEU A 337 4.23 -9.05 -4.55
N VAL A 338 5.00 -8.78 -3.47
CA VAL A 338 4.44 -8.42 -2.17
C VAL A 338 3.65 -7.12 -2.26
N MET A 339 4.17 -6.15 -3.00
CA MET A 339 3.47 -4.89 -3.25
C MET A 339 2.15 -5.10 -3.99
N LEU A 340 2.15 -5.79 -5.13
CA LEU A 340 0.93 -6.01 -5.91
C LEU A 340 -0.12 -6.79 -5.11
N LEU A 341 0.28 -7.87 -4.43
CA LEU A 341 -0.63 -8.66 -3.60
C LEU A 341 -1.25 -7.85 -2.45
N SER A 342 -0.52 -6.86 -1.91
CA SER A 342 -1.08 -5.97 -0.89
C SER A 342 -2.27 -5.17 -1.41
N PHE A 343 -2.23 -4.71 -2.67
CA PHE A 343 -3.36 -4.02 -3.31
C PHE A 343 -4.47 -4.99 -3.71
N VAL A 344 -4.11 -6.16 -4.25
CA VAL A 344 -5.08 -7.16 -4.71
C VAL A 344 -5.92 -7.76 -3.57
N LEU A 345 -5.31 -8.03 -2.41
CA LEU A 345 -5.96 -8.76 -1.30
C LEU A 345 -6.36 -7.86 -0.13
N LEU A 346 -5.55 -6.85 0.18
CA LEU A 346 -5.76 -5.99 1.35
C LEU A 346 -6.22 -4.58 0.96
N GLY A 347 -5.89 -4.12 -0.26
CA GLY A 347 -6.29 -2.83 -0.83
C GLY A 347 -7.54 -2.90 -1.73
N THR A 348 -8.13 -4.07 -1.91
CA THR A 348 -9.24 -4.37 -2.83
C THR A 348 -10.42 -3.41 -2.66
N ALA A 349 -10.76 -3.11 -1.40
CA ALA A 349 -11.85 -2.20 -1.04
C ALA A 349 -11.42 -0.73 -0.91
N VAL A 350 -10.13 -0.40 -1.11
CA VAL A 350 -9.57 0.88 -0.64
C VAL A 350 -8.78 1.63 -1.71
N SER A 351 -7.99 0.98 -2.57
CA SER A 351 -7.10 1.74 -3.45
C SER A 351 -6.68 1.03 -4.73
N HIS A 352 -6.63 1.82 -5.81
CA HIS A 352 -6.00 1.46 -7.07
C HIS A 352 -4.46 1.63 -6.97
N PRO A 353 -3.64 0.64 -7.39
CA PRO A 353 -2.18 0.66 -7.25
C PRO A 353 -1.49 1.77 -8.05
N PHE A 354 -2.18 2.29 -9.08
CA PHE A 354 -1.71 3.41 -9.90
C PHE A 354 -2.63 4.65 -9.79
N MET A 355 -3.37 4.81 -8.69
CA MET A 355 -4.27 5.98 -8.53
C MET A 355 -3.50 7.29 -8.41
N THR A 356 -2.43 7.26 -7.63
CA THR A 356 -1.66 8.46 -7.25
C THR A 356 -0.23 8.32 -7.73
N LEU A 357 0.41 9.47 -7.97
CA LEU A 357 1.82 9.53 -8.33
C LEU A 357 2.69 8.81 -7.29
N THR A 358 2.37 8.95 -6.00
CA THR A 358 3.07 8.25 -4.91
C THR A 358 2.96 6.73 -5.02
N HIS A 359 1.79 6.18 -5.36
CA HIS A 359 1.65 4.73 -5.54
C HIS A 359 2.37 4.24 -6.79
N VAL A 360 2.30 5.00 -7.90
CA VAL A 360 3.05 4.71 -9.13
C VAL A 360 4.54 4.65 -8.86
N PHE A 361 5.12 5.67 -8.21
CA PHE A 361 6.55 5.66 -7.87
C PHE A 361 6.91 4.56 -6.89
N SER A 362 6.04 4.24 -5.92
CA SER A 362 6.27 3.12 -5.01
C SER A 362 6.34 1.80 -5.78
N PHE A 363 5.46 1.59 -6.76
CA PHE A 363 5.47 0.40 -7.63
C PHE A 363 6.69 0.38 -8.55
N PHE A 364 7.03 1.53 -9.14
CA PHE A 364 8.23 1.68 -9.96
C PHE A 364 9.51 1.35 -9.17
N VAL A 365 9.63 1.85 -7.94
CA VAL A 365 10.76 1.54 -7.04
C VAL A 365 10.84 0.04 -6.75
N ALA A 366 9.72 -0.64 -6.49
CA ALA A 366 9.70 -2.08 -6.29
C ALA A 366 10.25 -2.85 -7.50
N VAL A 367 9.77 -2.47 -8.70
CA VAL A 367 10.17 -3.06 -9.98
C VAL A 367 11.66 -2.83 -10.25
N VAL A 368 12.12 -1.58 -10.11
CA VAL A 368 13.54 -1.22 -10.30
C VAL A 368 14.42 -1.98 -9.33
N PHE A 369 14.01 -2.10 -8.07
CA PHE A 369 14.81 -2.81 -7.07
C PHE A 369 14.92 -4.31 -7.37
N ASP A 370 13.82 -4.95 -7.76
CA ASP A 370 13.83 -6.34 -8.24
C ASP A 370 14.78 -6.51 -9.45
N PHE A 371 14.75 -5.59 -10.41
CA PHE A 371 15.65 -5.63 -11.57
C PHE A 371 17.12 -5.41 -11.21
N VAL A 372 17.43 -4.47 -10.33
CA VAL A 372 18.79 -4.24 -9.82
C VAL A 372 19.31 -5.50 -9.16
N ILE A 373 18.48 -6.18 -8.37
CA ILE A 373 18.87 -7.43 -7.71
C ILE A 373 19.06 -8.56 -8.71
N TYR A 374 18.16 -8.72 -9.68
CA TYR A 374 18.32 -9.70 -10.76
C TYR A 374 19.64 -9.49 -11.53
N TYR A 375 19.97 -8.25 -11.87
CA TYR A 375 21.18 -7.90 -12.59
C TYR A 375 22.46 -8.11 -11.76
N LEU A 376 22.46 -7.72 -10.48
CA LEU A 376 23.64 -7.84 -9.63
C LEU A 376 23.86 -9.27 -9.12
N SER A 377 22.79 -10.05 -8.93
CA SER A 377 22.89 -11.45 -8.53
C SER A 377 23.40 -12.35 -9.66
N SER A 378 22.95 -12.14 -10.90
CA SER A 378 23.43 -12.89 -12.08
C SER A 378 24.92 -12.69 -12.36
N ARG A 379 25.47 -11.49 -12.09
CA ARG A 379 26.91 -11.21 -12.23
C ARG A 379 27.81 -11.93 -11.22
N LYS A 380 27.30 -12.36 -10.07
CA LYS A 380 28.05 -13.23 -9.14
C LYS A 380 28.35 -14.61 -9.73
N PHE A 381 27.55 -15.09 -10.69
CA PHE A 381 27.82 -16.34 -11.40
C PHE A 381 29.02 -16.21 -12.36
N LEU A 382 29.27 -15.01 -12.89
CA LEU A 382 30.38 -14.77 -13.83
C LEU A 382 31.73 -14.53 -13.13
N LEU A 383 31.74 -14.15 -11.84
CA LEU A 383 32.97 -13.90 -11.08
C LEU A 383 33.42 -15.07 -10.21
N LYS A 384 32.57 -16.09 -10.01
CA LYS A 384 32.97 -17.36 -9.35
C LYS A 384 33.59 -18.40 -10.30
N GLY A 385 33.65 -18.11 -11.61
CA GLY A 385 34.31 -18.96 -12.62
C GLY A 385 35.73 -18.51 -13.00
N LYS A 386 36.31 -17.54 -12.27
CA LYS A 386 37.67 -17.04 -12.48
C LYS A 386 38.36 -16.81 -11.13
N THR A 387 38.54 -17.88 -10.37
CA THR A 387 39.56 -17.97 -9.31
C THR A 387 40.06 -19.39 -9.26
#